data_AF-A0A892ZK86-F1
#
_entry.id   AF-A0A892ZK86-F1
#
_cell.length_a   1.000
_cell.length_b   1.000
_cell.length_c   1.000
_cell.angle_alpha   90.00
_cell.angle_beta   90.00
_cell.angle_gamma   90.00
#
_symmetry.space_group_name_H-M   'P 1'
#
loop_
_entity.id
_entity.type
_entity.pdbx_description
1 polymer ?
#
loop_
_entity_poly.entity_id
_entity_poly.type
_entity_poly.pdbx_seq_one_letter_code
_entity_poly.pdbx_strand_id
1 'polypeptide(L)'
;MPKGNLKGVAITLVAALAAYILYAVLPFEANANKGLAILLFVAILWFTEAVHITVTAIMVPILAAVSGIPEMDTKAALSSFADPIIFIFFGGFALATALHIQKLDRKIALWLISLSGGNMMLAVLLIFAVTAFLSMWISNTATAAMMLPLALGMMDHLDRQKDRKTFVFVLC
;
A
#
# COMPACT_ATOMS: atom_id res chain seq x y z
N MET A 1 -4.46 21.06 -20.73
CA MET A 1 -3.58 20.10 -20.05
C MET A 1 -3.76 20.23 -18.54
N PRO A 2 -4.05 19.16 -17.79
CA PRO A 2 -4.28 19.26 -16.35
C PRO A 2 -2.97 19.58 -15.64
N LYS A 3 -2.96 20.65 -14.84
CA LYS A 3 -1.77 21.25 -14.19
C LYS A 3 -1.00 20.31 -13.24
N GLY A 4 -1.58 19.17 -12.84
CA GLY A 4 -0.89 18.14 -12.04
C GLY A 4 0.18 17.37 -12.81
N ASN A 5 0.01 17.20 -14.12
CA ASN A 5 0.92 16.37 -14.93
C ASN A 5 2.27 17.06 -15.19
N LEU A 6 2.27 18.40 -15.24
CA LEU A 6 3.48 19.19 -15.52
C LEU A 6 4.51 19.10 -14.38
N LYS A 7 4.05 19.08 -13.13
CA LYS A 7 4.92 18.93 -11.96
C LYS A 7 5.52 17.54 -11.88
N GLY A 8 4.73 16.50 -12.11
CA GLY A 8 5.20 15.11 -12.14
C GLY A 8 6.29 14.94 -13.20
N VAL A 9 6.03 15.39 -14.44
CA VAL A 9 7.00 15.35 -15.53
C VAL A 9 8.28 16.14 -15.19
N ALA A 10 8.15 17.34 -14.60
CA ALA A 10 9.32 18.11 -14.19
C ALA A 10 10.16 17.37 -13.14
N ILE A 11 9.54 16.75 -12.14
CA ILE A 11 10.24 15.96 -11.11
C ILE A 11 10.93 14.75 -11.75
N THR A 12 10.27 14.04 -12.67
CA THR A 12 10.89 12.91 -13.38
C THR A 12 12.09 13.34 -14.21
N LEU A 13 12.02 14.48 -14.89
CA LEU A 13 13.15 15.03 -15.65
C LEU A 13 14.32 15.43 -14.74
N VAL A 14 14.03 16.06 -13.61
CA VAL A 14 15.05 16.41 -12.60
C VAL A 14 15.68 15.15 -12.01
N ALA A 15 14.89 14.13 -11.70
CA ALA A 15 15.39 12.85 -11.21
C ALA A 15 16.30 12.16 -12.24
N ALA A 16 15.91 12.17 -13.53
CA ALA A 16 16.72 11.61 -14.61
C ALA A 16 18.04 12.36 -14.78
N LEU A 17 18.01 13.69 -14.72
CA LEU A 17 19.20 14.53 -14.77
C LEU A 17 20.13 14.27 -13.56
N ALA A 18 19.56 14.17 -12.36
CA ALA A 18 20.32 13.85 -11.14
C ALA A 18 20.97 12.46 -11.23
N ALA A 19 20.23 11.45 -11.72
CA ALA A 19 20.76 10.11 -11.94
C ALA A 19 21.88 10.08 -13.00
N TYR A 20 21.75 10.87 -14.07
CA TYR A 20 22.79 11.00 -15.09
C TYR A 20 24.05 11.69 -14.55
N ILE A 21 23.91 12.77 -13.79
CA ILE A 21 25.03 13.45 -13.12
C ILE A 21 25.72 12.48 -12.16
N LEU A 22 24.96 11.72 -11.37
CA LEU A 22 25.50 10.73 -10.46
C LEU A 22 26.31 9.66 -11.22
N TYR A 23 25.76 9.13 -12.31
CA TYR A 23 26.45 8.17 -13.18
C TYR A 23 27.80 8.71 -13.70
N ALA A 24 27.84 10.00 -14.08
CA ALA A 24 29.03 10.64 -14.64
C ALA A 24 30.11 11.00 -13.59
N VAL A 25 29.72 11.25 -12.34
CA VAL A 25 30.61 11.70 -11.27
C VAL A 25 31.19 10.55 -10.44
N LEU A 26 30.49 9.42 -10.34
CA LEU A 26 30.91 8.30 -9.51
C LEU A 26 32.20 7.63 -10.04
N PRO A 27 33.25 7.46 -9.19
CA PRO A 27 34.50 6.81 -9.59
C PRO A 27 34.49 5.29 -9.35
N PHE A 28 33.36 4.61 -9.55
CA PHE A 28 33.27 3.14 -9.42
C PHE A 28 33.23 2.45 -10.79
N GLU A 29 33.16 1.12 -10.76
CA GLU A 29 32.95 0.30 -11.96
C GLU A 29 31.69 0.75 -12.71
N ALA A 30 31.73 0.75 -14.05
CA ALA A 30 30.65 1.21 -14.91
C ALA A 30 29.28 0.56 -14.59
N ASN A 31 29.27 -0.72 -14.22
CA ASN A 31 28.04 -1.44 -13.86
C ASN A 31 27.49 -1.00 -12.49
N ALA A 32 28.37 -0.78 -11.51
CA ALA A 32 27.98 -0.24 -10.21
C ALA A 32 27.40 1.17 -10.34
N ASN A 33 28.01 2.03 -11.16
CA ASN A 33 27.50 3.38 -11.44
C ASN A 33 26.10 3.35 -12.07
N LYS A 34 25.85 2.44 -13.02
CA LYS A 34 24.52 2.28 -13.65
C LYS A 34 23.48 1.84 -12.62
N GLY A 35 23.79 0.86 -11.78
CA GLY A 35 22.90 0.38 -10.72
C GLY A 35 22.54 1.48 -9.71
N LEU A 36 23.54 2.25 -9.25
CA LEU A 36 23.33 3.36 -8.33
C LEU A 36 22.52 4.51 -8.94
N ALA A 37 22.71 4.80 -10.23
CA ALA A 37 21.92 5.81 -10.94
C ALA A 37 20.45 5.39 -11.05
N ILE A 38 20.16 4.13 -11.41
CA ILE A 38 18.79 3.60 -11.44
C ILE A 38 18.18 3.62 -10.04
N LEU A 39 18.94 3.21 -9.01
CA LEU A 39 18.49 3.23 -7.62
C LEU A 39 18.09 4.64 -7.17
N LEU A 40 18.94 5.64 -7.43
CA LEU A 40 18.64 7.04 -7.08
C LEU A 40 17.39 7.53 -7.82
N PHE A 41 17.30 7.25 -9.12
CA PHE A 41 16.15 7.64 -9.93
C PHE A 41 14.85 7.08 -9.36
N VAL A 42 14.79 5.76 -9.12
CA VAL A 42 13.62 5.08 -8.57
C VAL A 42 13.29 5.59 -7.17
N ALA A 43 14.29 5.81 -6.32
CA ALA A 43 14.10 6.34 -4.98
C ALA A 43 13.41 7.72 -5.01
N ILE A 44 13.88 8.64 -5.86
CA ILE A 44 13.25 9.97 -6.01
C ILE A 44 11.80 9.83 -6.45
N LEU A 45 11.51 8.97 -7.45
CA LEU A 45 10.14 8.78 -7.93
C LEU A 45 9.21 8.16 -6.87
N TRP A 46 9.70 7.23 -6.05
CA TRP A 46 8.90 6.65 -4.96
C TRP A 46 8.64 7.65 -3.84
N PHE A 47 9.64 8.40 -3.39
CA PHE A 47 9.44 9.38 -2.32
C PHE A 47 8.59 10.58 -2.73
N THR A 48 8.63 10.97 -4.01
CA THR A 48 7.87 12.12 -4.52
C THR A 48 6.50 11.73 -5.05
N GLU A 49 6.23 10.43 -5.26
CA GLU A 49 5.05 9.91 -5.95
C GLU A 49 4.72 10.69 -7.25
N ALA A 50 5.75 11.20 -7.94
CA ALA A 50 5.60 12.01 -9.14
C ALA A 50 4.91 11.26 -10.28
N VAL A 51 5.07 9.93 -10.28
CA VAL A 51 4.37 8.97 -11.12
C VAL A 51 3.82 7.87 -10.19
N HIS A 52 2.69 7.27 -10.57
CA HIS A 52 2.08 6.18 -9.80
C HIS A 52 3.09 5.09 -9.45
N ILE A 53 3.09 4.62 -8.20
CA ILE A 53 4.10 3.69 -7.64
C ILE A 53 4.28 2.44 -8.52
N THR A 54 3.19 1.89 -9.05
CA THR A 54 3.23 0.72 -9.97
C THR A 54 3.92 1.03 -11.29
N VAL A 55 3.75 2.24 -11.85
CA VAL A 55 4.41 2.64 -13.09
C VAL A 55 5.91 2.79 -12.84
N THR A 56 6.29 3.40 -11.72
CA THR A 56 7.70 3.47 -11.28
C THR A 56 8.30 2.08 -11.09
N ALA A 57 7.56 1.13 -10.52
CA ALA A 57 8.00 -0.26 -10.35
C ALA A 57 8.25 -0.97 -11.69
N ILE A 58 7.40 -0.78 -12.69
CA ILE A 58 7.58 -1.33 -14.05
C ILE A 58 8.75 -0.66 -14.78
N MET A 59 9.05 0.61 -14.47
CA MET A 59 10.17 1.32 -15.08
C MET A 59 11.53 0.75 -14.66
N VAL A 60 11.64 0.13 -13.47
CA VAL A 60 12.88 -0.50 -12.97
C VAL A 60 13.42 -1.59 -13.91
N PRO A 61 12.67 -2.67 -14.24
CA PRO A 61 13.17 -3.70 -15.14
C PRO A 61 13.43 -3.18 -16.56
N ILE A 62 12.69 -2.16 -17.01
CA ILE A 62 12.91 -1.54 -18.32
C ILE A 62 14.26 -0.81 -18.34
N LEU A 63 14.52 0.04 -17.36
CA LEU A 63 15.79 0.77 -17.23
C LEU A 63 16.96 -0.20 -17.02
N ALA A 64 16.77 -1.23 -16.21
CA ALA A 64 17.72 -2.30 -16.00
C ALA A 64 18.12 -2.99 -17.32
N ALA A 65 17.15 -3.44 -18.11
CA ALA A 65 17.40 -4.11 -19.39
C ALA A 65 18.05 -3.19 -20.44
N VAL A 66 17.69 -1.90 -20.46
CA VAL A 66 18.25 -0.92 -21.42
C VAL A 66 19.62 -0.39 -20.98
N SER A 67 19.97 -0.48 -19.70
CA SER A 67 21.25 0.02 -19.17
C SER A 67 22.48 -0.75 -19.68
N GLY A 68 22.29 -1.93 -20.29
CA GLY A 68 23.38 -2.75 -20.83
C GLY A 68 24.34 -3.25 -19.75
N ILE A 69 23.82 -3.59 -18.57
CA ILE A 69 24.55 -4.33 -17.54
C ILE A 69 24.70 -5.78 -18.05
N PRO A 70 25.91 -6.38 -18.00
CA PRO A 70 26.10 -7.78 -18.38
C PRO A 70 25.12 -8.69 -17.64
N GLU A 71 24.61 -9.73 -18.31
CA GLU A 71 23.65 -10.71 -17.74
C GLU A 71 22.25 -10.17 -17.38
N MET A 72 22.01 -8.86 -17.49
CA MET A 72 20.68 -8.24 -17.31
C MET A 72 19.95 -8.11 -18.65
N ASP A 73 19.46 -9.24 -19.18
CA ASP A 73 18.52 -9.24 -20.31
C ASP A 73 17.08 -8.93 -19.85
N THR A 74 16.16 -8.82 -20.80
CA THR A 74 14.74 -8.57 -20.48
C THR A 74 14.13 -9.66 -19.61
N LYS A 75 14.56 -10.91 -19.77
CA LYS A 75 14.02 -12.05 -19.01
C LYS A 75 14.49 -12.01 -17.55
N ALA A 76 15.77 -11.74 -17.34
CA ALA A 76 16.39 -11.56 -16.03
C ALA A 76 15.77 -10.37 -15.31
N ALA A 77 15.61 -9.23 -16.00
CA ALA A 77 15.00 -8.03 -15.41
C ALA A 77 13.54 -8.25 -14.98
N LEU A 78 12.74 -8.99 -15.76
CA LEU A 78 11.36 -9.31 -15.39
C LEU A 78 11.22 -10.49 -14.43
N SER A 79 12.27 -11.29 -14.20
CA SER A 79 12.18 -12.49 -13.36
C SER A 79 11.71 -12.19 -11.92
N SER A 80 12.07 -11.03 -11.38
CA SER A 80 11.66 -10.58 -10.05
C SER A 80 10.14 -10.35 -9.91
N PHE A 81 9.40 -10.18 -11.02
CA PHE A 81 7.94 -10.08 -10.99
C PHE A 81 7.25 -11.46 -10.85
N ALA A 82 7.98 -12.53 -11.11
CA ALA A 82 7.51 -13.91 -10.97
C ALA A 82 8.00 -14.57 -9.67
N ASP A 83 8.38 -13.77 -8.67
CA ASP A 83 8.81 -14.29 -7.38
C ASP A 83 7.68 -15.08 -6.68
N PRO A 84 7.94 -16.27 -6.12
CA PRO A 84 6.92 -17.07 -5.44
C PRO A 84 6.17 -16.33 -4.32
N ILE A 85 6.83 -15.39 -3.64
CA ILE A 85 6.22 -14.57 -2.59
C ILE A 85 5.10 -13.72 -3.17
N ILE A 86 5.26 -13.17 -4.38
CA ILE A 86 4.21 -12.40 -5.07
C ILE A 86 2.96 -13.27 -5.30
N PHE A 87 3.15 -14.53 -5.72
CA PHE A 87 2.04 -15.46 -5.92
C PHE A 87 1.35 -15.87 -4.60
N ILE A 88 2.10 -15.99 -3.50
CA ILE A 88 1.52 -16.22 -2.17
C ILE A 88 0.65 -15.03 -1.75
N PHE A 89 1.13 -13.80 -1.91
CA PHE A 89 0.33 -12.59 -1.66
C PHE A 89 -0.91 -12.53 -2.56
N PHE A 90 -0.77 -12.88 -3.84
CA PHE A 90 -1.90 -12.94 -4.78
C PHE A 90 -2.97 -13.95 -4.31
N GLY A 91 -2.56 -15.15 -3.91
CA GLY A 91 -3.47 -16.16 -3.35
C GLY A 91 -4.14 -15.68 -2.05
N GLY A 92 -3.38 -15.02 -1.17
CA GLY A 92 -3.90 -14.40 0.05
C GLY A 92 -4.96 -13.33 -0.24
N PHE A 93 -4.69 -12.42 -1.17
CA PHE A 93 -5.65 -11.39 -1.58
C PHE A 93 -6.87 -11.96 -2.28
N ALA A 94 -6.71 -13.00 -3.10
CA ALA A 94 -7.84 -13.69 -3.72
C ALA A 94 -8.76 -14.33 -2.67
N LEU A 95 -8.18 -15.01 -1.67
CA LEU A 95 -8.92 -15.59 -0.55
C LEU A 95 -9.62 -14.50 0.28
N ALA A 96 -8.90 -13.44 0.65
CA ALA A 96 -9.45 -12.30 1.39
C ALA A 96 -10.63 -11.66 0.66
N THR A 97 -10.49 -11.47 -0.66
CA THR A 97 -11.55 -10.91 -1.52
C THR A 97 -12.74 -11.86 -1.59
N ALA A 98 -12.53 -13.18 -1.68
CA ALA A 98 -13.61 -14.16 -1.65
C ALA A 98 -14.38 -14.11 -0.32
N LEU A 99 -13.69 -14.04 0.81
CA LEU A 99 -14.30 -13.89 2.13
C LEU A 99 -15.14 -12.61 2.24
N HIS A 100 -14.62 -11.50 1.70
CA HIS A 100 -15.29 -10.21 1.67
C HIS A 100 -16.55 -10.20 0.80
N ILE A 101 -16.47 -10.75 -0.43
CA ILE A 101 -17.62 -10.84 -1.35
C ILE A 101 -18.73 -11.73 -0.75
N GLN A 102 -18.36 -12.81 -0.07
CA GLN A 102 -19.29 -13.68 0.66
C GLN A 102 -19.83 -13.06 1.96
N LYS A 103 -19.34 -11.86 2.32
CA LYS A 103 -19.67 -11.13 3.55
C LYS A 103 -19.40 -11.94 4.81
N LEU A 104 -18.46 -12.90 4.74
CA LEU A 104 -18.15 -13.78 5.88
C LEU A 104 -17.44 -12.98 6.97
N ASP A 105 -16.51 -12.13 6.58
CA ASP A 105 -15.87 -11.11 7.42
C ASP A 105 -16.89 -10.26 8.19
N ARG A 106 -17.92 -9.74 7.52
CA ARG A 106 -19.00 -8.95 8.14
C ARG A 106 -19.85 -9.78 9.09
N LYS A 107 -20.19 -11.02 8.73
CA LYS A 107 -20.95 -11.93 9.59
C LYS A 107 -20.18 -12.25 10.87
N ILE A 108 -18.89 -12.54 10.76
CA ILE A 108 -18.00 -12.79 11.91
C ILE A 108 -17.95 -11.54 12.79
N ALA A 109 -17.75 -10.35 12.22
CA ALA A 109 -17.70 -9.10 12.98
C ALA A 109 -19.02 -8.82 13.73
N LEU A 110 -20.17 -8.95 13.07
CA LEU A 110 -21.48 -8.76 13.71
C LEU A 110 -21.76 -9.80 14.78
N TRP A 111 -21.35 -11.06 14.56
CA TRP A 111 -21.50 -12.12 15.55
C TRP A 111 -20.66 -11.84 16.80
N LEU A 112 -19.38 -11.46 16.64
CA LEU A 112 -18.53 -11.06 17.77
C LEU A 112 -19.08 -9.83 18.51
N ILE A 113 -19.64 -8.84 17.82
CA ILE A 113 -20.26 -7.69 18.48
C ILE A 113 -21.53 -8.09 19.23
N SER A 114 -22.33 -9.01 18.70
CA SER A 114 -23.54 -9.47 19.39
C SER A 114 -23.25 -10.13 20.74
N LEU A 115 -22.05 -10.69 20.92
CA LEU A 115 -21.57 -11.25 22.19
C LEU A 115 -21.28 -10.18 23.26
N SER A 116 -21.19 -8.89 22.91
CA SER A 116 -20.90 -7.80 23.87
C SER A 116 -22.04 -7.52 24.87
N GLY A 117 -23.25 -8.05 24.62
CA GLY A 117 -24.35 -8.01 25.58
C GLY A 117 -24.82 -6.61 25.98
N GLY A 118 -24.55 -5.58 25.16
CA GLY A 118 -24.98 -4.19 25.42
C GLY A 118 -23.99 -3.34 26.23
N ASN A 119 -22.81 -3.87 26.60
CA ASN A 119 -21.78 -3.06 27.23
C ASN A 119 -20.89 -2.37 26.18
N MET A 120 -20.99 -1.03 26.12
CA MET A 120 -20.26 -0.19 25.17
C MET A 120 -18.74 -0.40 25.21
N MET A 121 -18.14 -0.53 26.41
CA MET A 121 -16.69 -0.68 26.55
C MET A 121 -16.20 -2.01 25.97
N LEU A 122 -16.94 -3.09 26.23
CA LEU A 122 -16.68 -4.42 25.67
C LEU A 122 -16.88 -4.43 24.15
N ALA A 123 -17.90 -3.75 23.65
CA ALA A 123 -18.18 -3.67 22.22
C ALA A 123 -17.06 -2.93 21.46
N VAL A 124 -16.52 -1.85 22.02
CA VAL A 124 -15.37 -1.13 21.44
C VAL A 124 -14.10 -1.98 21.44
N LEU A 125 -13.82 -2.68 22.55
CA LEU A 125 -12.66 -3.58 22.63
C LEU A 125 -12.78 -4.72 21.60
N LEU A 126 -13.98 -5.28 21.45
CA LEU A 126 -14.26 -6.31 20.43
C LEU A 126 -14.10 -5.78 19.01
N ILE A 127 -14.51 -4.54 18.71
CA ILE A 127 -14.24 -3.93 17.40
C ILE A 127 -12.73 -3.87 17.16
N PHE A 128 -11.93 -3.38 18.11
CA PHE A 128 -10.48 -3.32 17.91
C PHE A 128 -9.86 -4.70 17.73
N ALA A 129 -10.27 -5.68 18.54
CA ALA A 129 -9.79 -7.06 18.42
C ALA A 129 -10.15 -7.70 17.08
N VAL A 130 -11.41 -7.55 16.63
CA VAL A 130 -11.86 -8.06 15.32
C VAL A 130 -11.17 -7.33 14.19
N THR A 131 -11.01 -6.01 14.28
CA THR A 131 -10.30 -5.20 13.27
C THR A 131 -8.86 -5.67 13.14
N ALA A 132 -8.15 -5.84 14.26
CA ALA A 132 -6.78 -6.36 14.26
C ALA A 132 -6.70 -7.78 13.66
N PHE A 133 -7.62 -8.67 14.05
CA PHE A 133 -7.67 -10.03 13.53
C PHE A 133 -7.95 -10.07 12.03
N LEU A 134 -8.96 -9.34 11.56
CA LEU A 134 -9.30 -9.28 10.13
C LEU A 134 -8.22 -8.57 9.31
N SER A 135 -7.51 -7.58 9.88
CA SER A 135 -6.39 -6.91 9.22
C SER A 135 -5.19 -7.81 8.95
N MET A 136 -5.08 -8.97 9.62
CA MET A 136 -4.03 -9.96 9.32
C MET A 136 -4.30 -10.71 8.01
N TRP A 137 -5.56 -10.84 7.62
CA TRP A 137 -5.98 -11.67 6.48
C TRP A 137 -6.54 -10.83 5.32
N ILE A 138 -7.05 -9.63 5.60
CA ILE A 138 -7.70 -8.71 4.65
C ILE A 138 -6.82 -7.46 4.51
N SER A 139 -6.87 -6.81 3.34
CA SER A 139 -6.17 -5.53 3.15
C SER A 139 -6.67 -4.47 4.16
N ASN A 140 -5.74 -3.73 4.76
CA ASN A 140 -6.04 -2.71 5.79
C ASN A 140 -7.12 -1.72 5.33
N THR A 141 -7.06 -1.28 4.07
CA THR A 141 -8.04 -0.34 3.49
C THR A 141 -9.45 -0.94 3.44
N ALA A 142 -9.58 -2.22 3.05
CA ALA A 142 -10.88 -2.90 3.01
C ALA A 142 -11.42 -3.15 4.43
N THR A 143 -10.56 -3.54 5.37
CA THR A 143 -10.93 -3.74 6.78
C THR A 143 -11.46 -2.44 7.39
N ALA A 144 -10.77 -1.31 7.19
CA ALA A 144 -11.22 0.00 7.67
C ALA A 144 -12.57 0.41 7.08
N ALA A 145 -12.76 0.25 5.76
CA ALA A 145 -14.02 0.56 5.08
C ALA A 145 -15.19 -0.32 5.59
N MET A 146 -14.92 -1.58 5.94
CA MET A 146 -15.93 -2.48 6.52
C MET A 146 -16.28 -2.13 7.96
N MET A 147 -15.29 -1.73 8.78
CA MET A 147 -15.49 -1.43 10.20
C MET A 147 -16.18 -0.09 10.43
N LEU A 148 -15.98 0.89 9.54
CA LEU A 148 -16.54 2.23 9.69
C LEU A 148 -18.08 2.23 9.87
N PRO A 149 -18.89 1.54 9.04
CA PRO A 149 -20.33 1.42 9.28
C PRO A 149 -20.71 0.74 10.61
N LEU A 150 -19.94 -0.24 11.08
CA LEU A 150 -20.18 -0.94 12.34
C LEU A 150 -19.90 -0.02 13.54
N ALA A 151 -18.77 0.69 13.50
CA ALA A 151 -18.40 1.69 14.51
C ALA A 151 -19.44 2.81 14.59
N LEU A 152 -19.89 3.34 13.44
CA LEU A 152 -20.94 4.36 13.38
C LEU A 152 -22.27 3.85 13.94
N GLY A 153 -22.70 2.63 13.59
CA GLY A 153 -23.95 2.05 14.09
C GLY A 153 -23.97 1.86 15.60
N MET A 154 -22.84 1.54 16.22
CA MET A 154 -22.76 1.42 17.68
C MET A 154 -22.84 2.76 18.41
N MET A 155 -22.42 3.84 17.78
CA MET A 155 -22.44 5.17 18.39
C MET A 155 -23.74 5.93 18.15
N ASP A 156 -24.68 5.38 17.37
CA ASP A 156 -25.93 6.06 17.00
C ASP A 156 -26.82 6.41 18.22
N HIS A 157 -26.66 5.67 19.32
CA HIS A 157 -27.37 5.91 20.58
C HIS A 157 -26.64 6.87 21.55
N LEU A 158 -25.44 7.36 21.20
CA LEU A 158 -24.64 8.27 22.04
C LEU A 158 -24.89 9.73 21.67
N ASP A 159 -24.89 10.61 22.68
CA ASP A 159 -25.07 12.05 22.45
C ASP A 159 -23.77 12.67 21.97
N ARG A 160 -23.75 13.11 20.71
CA ARG A 160 -22.56 13.63 20.02
C ARG A 160 -21.92 14.84 20.72
N GLN A 161 -22.67 15.62 21.50
CA GLN A 161 -22.13 16.76 22.24
C GLN A 161 -21.55 16.38 23.60
N LYS A 162 -22.16 15.44 24.32
CA LYS A 162 -21.67 14.98 25.64
C LYS A 162 -20.56 13.93 25.51
N ASP A 163 -20.64 13.04 24.53
CA ASP A 163 -19.78 11.86 24.40
C ASP A 163 -18.70 12.01 23.31
N ARG A 164 -18.32 13.26 22.97
CA ARG A 164 -17.34 13.53 21.91
C ARG A 164 -16.03 12.77 22.07
N LYS A 165 -15.57 12.55 23.31
CA LYS A 165 -14.34 11.78 23.60
C LYS A 165 -14.49 10.31 23.18
N THR A 166 -15.66 9.72 23.41
CA THR A 166 -15.99 8.35 23.01
C THR A 166 -16.07 8.23 21.50
N PHE A 167 -16.68 9.21 20.82
CA PHE A 167 -16.71 9.26 19.34
C PHE A 167 -15.31 9.31 18.72
N VAL A 168 -14.43 10.17 19.24
CA VAL A 168 -13.06 10.27 18.74
C VAL A 168 -12.28 8.98 19.05
N PHE A 169 -12.46 8.39 20.23
CA PHE A 169 -11.78 7.15 20.60
C PHE A 169 -12.19 5.95 19.73
N VAL A 170 -13.46 5.85 19.33
CA VAL A 170 -13.96 4.72 18.53
C VAL A 170 -13.64 4.84 17.04
N LEU A 171 -13.45 6.06 16.53
CA LEU A 171 -13.13 6.34 15.12
C LEU A 171 -11.63 6.43 14.82
N CYS A 172 -10.79 6.47 15.85
CA CYS A 172 -9.33 6.39 15.74
C CYS A 172 -8.88 4.94 15.53
#